data_AF-A0A348ZFQ6-F1
#
_entry.id   AF-A0A348ZFQ6-F1
#
_cell.length_a   1.000
_cell.length_b   1.000
_cell.length_c   1.000
_cell.angle_alpha   90.00
_cell.angle_beta   90.00
_cell.angle_gamma   90.00
#
_symmetry.space_group_name_H-M   'P 1'
#
loop_
_entity.id
_entity.type
_entity.pdbx_description
1 polymer ?
#
loop_
_entity_poly.entity_id
_entity_poly.type
_entity_poly.pdbx_seq_one_letter_code
_entity_poly.pdbx_strand_id
1 'polypeptide(L)'
;MKKIVWTAFGTSFVLVNVIAEVGAYYTGIYIHMFFRIALIVGVTLGATVLGGTFKLIDVLDQEKPLAGTVKDTLGADRKKT
;
A
#
# COMPACT_ATOMS: atom_id res chain seq x y z
N MET A 1 2.30 6.65 5.44
CA MET A 1 3.43 6.39 4.51
C MET A 1 4.69 5.98 5.26
N LYS A 2 5.51 6.90 5.83
CA LYS A 2 6.80 6.51 6.47
C LYS A 2 6.68 5.41 7.53
N LYS A 3 5.71 5.50 8.45
CA LYS A 3 5.53 4.47 9.49
C LYS A 3 5.13 3.11 8.91
N ILE A 4 4.20 3.08 7.95
CA ILE A 4 3.68 1.86 7.32
C ILE A 4 4.78 1.10 6.57
N VAL A 5 5.60 1.82 5.80
CA VAL A 5 6.71 1.21 5.05
C VAL A 5 7.75 0.64 6.01
N TRP A 6 8.10 1.37 7.07
CA TRP A 6 9.04 0.89 8.08
C TRP A 6 8.52 -0.29 8.88
N THR A 7 7.24 -0.30 9.24
CA THR A 7 6.63 -1.47 9.89
C THR A 7 6.59 -2.67 8.96
N ALA A 8 6.23 -2.48 7.69
CA ALA A 8 6.23 -3.58 6.72
C ALA A 8 7.65 -4.14 6.49
N PHE A 9 8.65 -3.27 6.42
CA PHE A 9 10.05 -3.69 6.31
C PHE A 9 10.51 -4.46 7.55
N GLY A 10 10.27 -3.93 8.76
CA GLY A 10 10.63 -4.61 10.01
C GLY A 10 9.93 -5.96 10.16
N THR A 11 8.63 -6.02 9.90
CA THR A 11 7.84 -7.26 10.00
C THR A 11 8.28 -8.28 8.96
N SER A 12 8.51 -7.88 7.70
CA SER A 12 8.98 -8.80 6.66
C SER A 12 10.40 -9.30 6.92
N PHE A 13 11.29 -8.45 7.45
CA PHE A 13 12.64 -8.87 7.83
C PHE A 13 12.63 -9.99 8.86
N VAL A 14 11.79 -9.87 9.90
CA VAL A 14 11.66 -10.92 10.93
C VAL A 14 10.99 -12.17 10.35
N LEU A 15 9.82 -12.03 9.71
CA LEU A 15 9.05 -13.17 9.23
C LEU A 15 9.78 -13.99 8.17
N VAL A 16 10.41 -13.34 7.19
CA VAL A 16 11.10 -14.06 6.11
C VAL A 16 12.27 -14.87 6.66
N ASN A 17 13.01 -14.34 7.64
CA ASN A 17 14.09 -15.09 8.27
C ASN A 17 13.57 -16.25 9.12
N VAL A 18 12.52 -16.03 9.92
CA VAL A 18 11.90 -17.09 10.73
C VAL A 18 11.36 -18.21 9.83
N ILE A 19 10.61 -17.88 8.78
CA ILE A 19 10.05 -18.87 7.85
C ILE A 19 11.18 -19.62 7.14
N ALA A 20 12.24 -18.94 6.73
CA ALA A 20 13.35 -19.59 6.05
C ALA A 20 14.15 -20.52 6.97
N GLU A 21 14.29 -20.16 8.25
CA GLU A 21 14.93 -21.02 9.26
C GLU A 21 14.08 -22.25 9.57
N VAL A 22 12.78 -22.03 9.81
CA VAL A 22 11.80 -23.10 10.05
C VAL A 22 11.71 -24.03 8.84
N GLY A 23 11.67 -23.46 7.64
CA GLY A 23 11.67 -24.21 6.39
C GLY A 23 12.93 -25.05 6.23
N ALA A 24 14.11 -24.49 6.51
CA ALA A 24 15.36 -25.24 6.49
C ALA A 24 15.37 -26.37 7.53
N TYR A 25 14.82 -26.14 8.72
CA TYR A 25 14.73 -27.16 9.77
C TYR A 25 13.86 -28.36 9.37
N TYR A 26 12.68 -28.11 8.79
CA TYR A 26 11.74 -29.19 8.45
C TYR A 26 11.99 -29.84 7.09
N THR A 27 12.53 -29.10 6.13
CA THR A 27 12.68 -29.60 4.74
C THR A 27 14.13 -29.87 4.34
N GLY A 28 15.11 -29.39 5.13
CA GLY A 28 16.53 -29.42 4.77
C GLY A 28 16.91 -28.46 3.64
N ILE A 29 15.96 -27.70 3.09
CA ILE A 29 16.21 -26.78 1.96
C ILE A 29 16.75 -25.46 2.51
N TYR A 30 18.01 -25.18 2.19
CA TYR A 30 18.64 -23.91 2.52
C TYR A 30 18.21 -22.81 1.54
N ILE A 31 17.44 -21.85 2.03
CA ILE A 31 17.12 -20.64 1.27
C ILE A 31 18.28 -19.65 1.39
N HIS A 32 18.94 -19.37 0.26
CA HIS A 32 20.07 -18.45 0.18
C HIS A 32 19.72 -17.02 0.62
N MET A 33 20.67 -16.35 1.28
CA MET A 33 20.52 -14.98 1.80
C MET A 33 20.02 -13.98 0.74
N PHE A 34 20.55 -14.04 -0.49
CA PHE A 34 20.13 -13.16 -1.58
C PHE A 34 18.65 -13.30 -1.91
N PHE A 35 18.12 -14.53 -1.90
CA PHE A 35 16.70 -14.78 -2.13
C PHE A 35 15.84 -14.25 -0.98
N ARG A 36 16.29 -14.41 0.27
CA ARG A 36 15.60 -13.83 1.44
C ARG A 36 15.52 -12.31 1.35
N ILE A 37 16.61 -11.64 0.97
CA ILE A 37 16.63 -10.18 0.77
C ILE A 37 15.68 -9.78 -0.36
N ALA A 38 15.71 -10.48 -1.50
CA ALA A 38 14.80 -10.21 -2.62
C ALA A 38 13.33 -10.32 -2.19
N LEU A 39 12.98 -11.32 -1.38
CA LEU A 39 11.63 -11.47 -0.81
C LEU A 39 11.26 -10.29 0.10
N ILE A 40 12.15 -9.91 1.03
CA ILE A 40 11.90 -8.78 1.94
C ILE A 40 11.67 -7.49 1.16
N VAL A 41 12.49 -7.22 0.15
CA VAL A 41 12.36 -6.04 -0.72
C VAL A 41 11.05 -6.10 -1.51
N GLY A 42 10.72 -7.25 -2.10
CA GLY A 42 9.48 -7.45 -2.85
C GLY A 42 8.22 -7.22 -2.00
N VAL A 43 8.18 -7.78 -0.79
CA VAL A 43 7.09 -7.57 0.18
C VAL A 43 6.99 -6.10 0.58
N THR A 44 8.13 -5.46 0.86
CA THR A 44 8.16 -4.05 1.26
C THR A 44 7.66 -3.14 0.14
N LEU A 45 8.09 -3.37 -1.11
CA LEU A 45 7.61 -2.62 -2.28
C LEU A 45 6.11 -2.83 -2.50
N GLY A 46 5.63 -4.08 -2.45
CA GLY A 46 4.20 -4.39 -2.58
C GLY A 46 3.35 -3.69 -1.54
N ALA A 47 3.76 -3.73 -0.27
CA ALA A 47 3.08 -3.02 0.81
C ALA A 47 3.09 -1.50 0.62
N THR A 48 4.17 -0.95 0.05
CA THR A 48 4.29 0.49 -0.22
C THR A 48 3.33 0.93 -1.32
N VAL A 49 3.22 0.16 -2.40
CA VAL A 49 2.29 0.45 -3.51
C VAL A 49 0.86 0.37 -3.02
N LEU A 50 0.47 -0.74 -2.38
CA LEU A 50 -0.90 -0.92 -1.87
C LEU A 50 -1.26 0.14 -0.83
N GLY A 51 -0.39 0.38 0.15
CA GLY A 51 -0.60 1.42 1.16
C GLY A 51 -0.66 2.83 0.57
N GLY A 52 0.08 3.09 -0.51
CA GLY A 52 0.00 4.33 -1.28
C GLY A 52 -1.36 4.49 -1.97
N THR A 53 -1.85 3.44 -2.62
CA THR A 53 -3.17 3.41 -3.28
C THR A 53 -4.29 3.66 -2.29
N PHE A 54 -4.31 2.95 -1.15
CA PHE A 54 -5.34 3.16 -0.13
C PHE A 54 -5.34 4.58 0.42
N LYS A 55 -4.15 5.16 0.63
CA LYS A 55 -4.05 6.56 1.05
C LYS A 55 -4.61 7.51 0.00
N LEU A 56 -4.40 7.24 -1.29
CA LEU A 56 -4.94 8.05 -2.37
C LEU A 56 -6.48 8.01 -2.39
N ILE A 57 -7.05 6.81 -2.22
CA ILE A 57 -8.51 6.60 -2.13
C ILE A 57 -9.09 7.37 -0.95
N ASP A 58 -8.45 7.29 0.22
CA ASP A 58 -8.89 8.00 1.43
C ASP A 58 -8.86 9.53 1.26
N VAL A 59 -7.85 10.06 0.56
CA VAL A 59 -7.81 11.49 0.21
C VAL A 59 -8.90 11.85 -0.81
N LEU A 60 -9.13 11.01 -1.83
CA LEU A 60 -10.19 11.21 -2.82
C LEU A 60 -11.59 11.22 -2.18
N ASP A 61 -11.84 10.39 -1.17
CA ASP A 61 -13.11 10.33 -0.45
C ASP A 61 -13.35 11.58 0.42
N GLN A 62 -12.26 12.19 0.90
CA GLN A 62 -12.30 13.44 1.67
C GLN A 62 -12.39 14.70 0.80
N GLU A 63 -12.06 14.62 -0.49
CA GLU A 63 -12.17 15.76 -1.39
C GLU A 63 -13.63 16.02 -1.81
N LYS A 64 -14.09 17.25 -1.56
CA LYS A 64 -15.39 17.72 -2.08
C LYS A 64 -15.28 17.84 -3.60
N PRO A 65 -16.19 17.24 -4.39
CA PRO A 65 -16.07 17.25 -5.85
C PRO A 65 -16.07 18.69 -6.39
N LEU A 66 -15.01 19.05 -7.13
CA LEU A 66 -14.87 20.33 -7.84
C LEU A 66 -15.91 20.48 -8.95
N ALA A 67 -16.40 19.36 -9.49
CA ALA A 67 -17.64 19.32 -10.24
C ALA A 67 -18.78 19.47 -9.23
N GLY A 68 -19.17 20.72 -8.96
CA GLY A 68 -20.34 21.01 -8.15
C GLY A 68 -21.52 20.10 -8.53
N THR A 69 -22.36 19.75 -7.54
CA THR A 69 -23.62 19.07 -7.82
C THR A 69 -24.33 19.81 -8.96
N VAL A 70 -24.97 19.12 -9.89
CA VAL A 70 -25.66 19.70 -11.07
C VAL A 70 -26.63 20.86 -10.71
N LYS A 71 -27.00 20.97 -9.43
CA LYS A 71 -27.67 22.13 -8.83
C LYS A 71 -26.90 23.46 -8.92
N ASP A 72 -25.57 23.46 -8.76
CA ASP A 72 -24.72 24.67 -8.75
C ASP A 72 -24.20 25.07 -10.13
N THR A 73 -24.11 24.14 -11.10
CA THR A 73 -23.61 24.44 -12.45
C THR A 73 -24.70 24.91 -13.41
N LEU A 74 -25.98 24.73 -13.08
CA LEU A 74 -27.13 25.23 -13.86
C LEU A 74 -27.80 26.46 -13.25
N GLY A 75 -27.39 26.90 -12.05
CA GLY A 75 -28.00 28.03 -11.34
C GLY A 75 -27.73 29.40 -11.99
N ALA A 76 -26.58 29.57 -12.66
CA ALA A 76 -26.22 30.83 -13.31
C ALA A 76 -27.03 31.11 -14.60
N ASP A 77 -27.64 30.09 -15.20
CA ASP A 77 -28.43 30.23 -16.44
C ASP A 77 -29.95 30.28 -16.19
N ARG A 78 -30.41 30.07 -14.94
CA ARG A 78 -31.84 30.05 -14.59
C ARG A 78 -32.38 31.39 -14.08
N LYS A 79 -31.84 32.52 -14.57
CA LYS A 79 -32.39 33.86 -14.30
C LYS A 79 -32.63 34.62 -15.60
N LYS A 80 -33.42 34.03 -16.49
CA LYS A 80 -34.00 34.74 -17.63
C LYS A 80 -35.36 34.16 -18.00
N THR A 81 -36.35 34.37 -17.16
CA THR A 81 -37.75 34.62 -17.55
C THR A 81 -38.54 35.15 -16.36
#